data_AF-A0A5K3FH34-F1
#
_entry.id   AF-A0A5K3FH34-F1
#
_cell.length_a   1.000
_cell.length_b   1.000
_cell.length_c   1.000
_cell.angle_alpha   90.00
_cell.angle_beta   90.00
_cell.angle_gamma   90.00
#
_symmetry.space_group_name_H-M   'P 1'
#
loop_
_entity.id
_entity.type
_entity.pdbx_description
1 polymer ?
#
loop_
_entity_poly.entity_id
_entity_poly.type
_entity_poly.pdbx_seq_one_letter_code
_entity_poly.pdbx_strand_id
1 'polypeptide(L)'
;MISFFPFGGRSKPIRFDDLLQQVSSNSASERIFTFSSLREASISGFLPINEQVDSLLRTLYECTDKPKRNQIYVLDVIQMLCFHGHHGFAEEFTQPQRIQHYSAYICQIREKSLYSAKKMAWLIQTLYSRYESPPGHFSQVVDAINAFMHVGLEAFSQDSWIPDMSRKEYYELEHRMCSKYQDVISGFQKFMDSSMASTSVQFLESSRRSAVDTCRDVDNDLRFLFEIRNFFGLPNSQCALELYQVNLQEAIKQIDFLL
;
A
#
# COMPACT_ATOMS: atom_id res chain seq x y z
N MET A 1 -8.94 -14.29 -33.63
CA MET A 1 -8.14 -13.98 -32.42
C MET A 1 -8.15 -12.48 -32.23
N ILE A 2 -9.02 -11.96 -31.36
CA ILE A 2 -9.15 -10.53 -31.06
C ILE A 2 -9.09 -10.43 -29.53
N SER A 3 -7.92 -10.05 -29.00
CA SER A 3 -7.74 -9.66 -27.60
C SER A 3 -8.17 -8.21 -27.45
N PHE A 4 -9.34 -7.93 -26.87
CA PHE A 4 -9.77 -6.56 -26.61
C PHE A 4 -10.40 -6.44 -25.23
N PHE A 5 -9.54 -6.39 -24.23
CA PHE A 5 -9.74 -5.46 -23.12
C PHE A 5 -8.57 -4.47 -23.13
N PRO A 6 -8.81 -3.15 -23.02
CA PRO A 6 -7.76 -2.15 -23.03
C PRO A 6 -7.22 -1.98 -21.60
N PHE A 7 -6.72 -3.04 -20.96
CA PHE A 7 -5.99 -2.89 -19.70
C PHE A 7 -4.49 -2.60 -19.93
N GLY A 8 -4.06 -2.51 -21.20
CA GLY A 8 -2.70 -2.28 -21.62
C GLY A 8 -2.40 -0.81 -21.90
N GLY A 9 -2.42 0.02 -20.85
CA GLY A 9 -2.05 1.43 -20.92
C GLY A 9 -1.15 1.85 -19.78
N ARG A 10 -0.34 0.95 -19.23
CA ARG A 10 0.66 1.35 -18.22
C ARG A 10 1.81 2.02 -18.98
N SER A 11 1.92 3.34 -18.84
CA SER A 11 3.17 4.07 -19.05
C SER A 11 4.33 3.28 -18.41
N LYS A 12 5.54 3.36 -19.00
CA LYS A 12 6.72 2.67 -18.44
C LYS A 12 6.74 2.89 -16.92
N PRO A 13 6.66 1.82 -16.10
CA PRO A 13 6.61 1.98 -14.66
C PRO A 13 7.88 2.69 -14.21
N ILE A 14 7.73 3.80 -13.49
CA ILE A 14 8.85 4.43 -12.79
C ILE A 14 9.41 3.37 -11.83
N ARG A 15 10.72 3.15 -11.84
CA ARG A 15 11.32 2.06 -11.06
C ARG A 15 11.10 2.35 -9.57
N PHE A 16 10.82 1.29 -8.81
CA PHE A 16 10.57 1.37 -7.37
C PHE A 16 11.68 2.14 -6.62
N ASP A 17 12.94 1.85 -6.96
CA ASP A 17 14.10 2.55 -6.39
C ASP A 17 14.14 4.05 -6.73
N ASP A 18 13.75 4.43 -7.95
CA ASP A 18 13.71 5.84 -8.37
C ASP A 18 12.65 6.61 -7.57
N LEU A 19 11.48 6.00 -7.36
CA LEU A 19 10.42 6.56 -6.52
C LEU A 19 10.85 6.65 -5.05
N LEU A 20 11.59 5.66 -4.56
CA LEU A 20 12.06 5.63 -3.18
C LEU A 20 13.10 6.72 -2.91
N GLN A 21 13.95 7.05 -3.88
CA GLN A 21 14.86 8.19 -3.78
C GLN A 21 14.11 9.52 -3.69
N GLN A 22 12.97 9.65 -4.39
CA GLN A 22 12.16 10.86 -4.39
C GLN A 22 11.52 11.16 -3.03
N VAL A 23 11.29 10.15 -2.19
CA VAL A 23 10.70 10.30 -0.84
C VAL A 23 11.49 11.30 0.01
N SER A 24 12.82 11.29 -0.12
CA SER A 24 13.72 12.17 0.63
C SER A 24 13.89 13.57 0.02
N SER A 25 13.63 13.73 -1.28
CA SER A 25 13.78 15.01 -1.99
C SER A 25 12.49 15.83 -2.05
N ASN A 26 11.33 15.17 -1.93
CA ASN A 26 10.05 15.82 -2.15
C ASN A 26 9.62 16.66 -0.95
N SER A 27 8.94 17.76 -1.27
CA SER A 27 8.21 18.58 -0.31
C SER A 27 7.18 17.73 0.45
N ALA A 28 6.75 18.16 1.64
CA ALA A 28 5.72 17.44 2.39
C ALA A 28 4.43 17.25 1.57
N SER A 29 4.03 18.32 0.89
CA SER A 29 2.90 18.40 -0.06
C SER A 29 2.94 17.38 -1.20
N GLU A 30 4.13 17.10 -1.75
CA GLU A 30 4.27 16.17 -2.88
C GLU A 30 4.41 14.71 -2.45
N ARG A 31 4.74 14.47 -1.18
CA ARG A 31 5.12 13.15 -0.69
C ARG A 31 3.97 12.14 -0.77
N ILE A 32 2.73 12.58 -0.58
CA ILE A 32 1.58 11.67 -0.69
C ILE A 32 1.42 11.10 -2.11
N PHE A 33 1.73 11.89 -3.13
CA PHE A 33 1.69 11.41 -4.53
C PHE A 33 2.81 10.41 -4.80
N THR A 34 3.99 10.60 -4.21
CA THR A 34 5.07 9.61 -4.24
C THR A 34 4.69 8.34 -3.51
N PHE A 35 4.00 8.44 -2.38
CA PHE A 35 3.53 7.28 -1.61
C PHE A 35 2.49 6.49 -2.42
N SER A 36 1.52 7.17 -3.04
CA SER A 36 0.57 6.53 -3.97
C SER A 36 1.30 5.83 -5.11
N SER A 37 2.30 6.48 -5.71
CA SER A 37 3.07 5.89 -6.82
C SER A 37 3.88 4.66 -6.38
N LEU A 38 4.51 4.71 -5.19
CA LEU A 38 5.22 3.57 -4.60
C LEU A 38 4.29 2.41 -4.29
N ARG A 39 3.11 2.70 -3.75
CA ARG A 39 2.06 1.72 -3.49
C ARG A 39 1.65 1.01 -4.77
N GLU A 40 1.38 1.76 -5.84
CA GLU A 40 1.03 1.22 -7.14
C GLU A 40 2.15 0.38 -7.75
N ALA A 41 3.39 0.85 -7.65
CA ALA A 41 4.57 0.11 -8.08
C ALA A 41 4.70 -1.21 -7.30
N SER A 42 4.45 -1.19 -5.99
CA SER A 42 4.47 -2.38 -5.14
C SER A 42 3.42 -3.41 -5.57
N ILE A 43 2.17 -2.97 -5.75
CA ILE A 43 1.03 -3.83 -6.16
C ILE A 43 1.22 -4.37 -7.57
N SER A 44 1.87 -3.61 -8.46
CA SER A 44 2.02 -3.99 -9.87
C SER A 44 2.77 -5.30 -10.11
N GLY A 45 3.56 -5.76 -9.14
CA GLY A 45 4.31 -7.02 -9.21
C GLY A 45 5.50 -7.00 -10.17
N PHE A 46 5.90 -5.83 -10.71
CA PHE A 46 7.07 -5.73 -11.60
C PHE A 46 8.39 -6.06 -10.89
N LEU A 47 8.49 -5.77 -9.59
CA LEU A 47 9.62 -6.12 -8.75
C LEU A 47 9.15 -7.18 -7.72
N PRO A 48 9.85 -8.30 -7.55
CA PRO A 48 9.50 -9.28 -6.51
C PRO A 48 9.43 -8.65 -5.12
N ILE A 49 8.52 -9.12 -4.25
CA ILE A 49 8.27 -8.53 -2.92
C ILE A 49 9.55 -8.52 -2.06
N ASN A 50 10.33 -9.61 -2.10
CA ASN A 50 11.59 -9.69 -1.37
C ASN A 50 12.59 -8.60 -1.81
N GLU A 51 12.69 -8.34 -3.11
CA GLU A 51 13.55 -7.28 -3.66
C GLU A 51 13.06 -5.87 -3.31
N GLN A 52 11.73 -5.67 -3.24
CA GLN A 52 11.14 -4.42 -2.75
C GLN A 52 11.52 -4.17 -1.28
N VAL A 53 11.38 -5.19 -0.42
CA VAL A 53 11.74 -5.08 1.00
C VAL A 53 13.24 -4.83 1.16
N ASP A 54 14.09 -5.58 0.46
CA ASP A 54 15.54 -5.40 0.54
C ASP A 54 15.97 -3.99 0.10
N SER A 55 15.28 -3.42 -0.90
CA SER A 55 15.51 -2.04 -1.34
C SER A 55 15.11 -1.01 -0.28
N LEU A 56 13.97 -1.19 0.39
CA LEU A 56 13.58 -0.35 1.52
C LEU A 56 14.57 -0.43 2.67
N LEU A 57 15.03 -1.63 3.03
CA LEU A 57 16.01 -1.80 4.11
C LEU A 57 17.35 -1.15 3.77
N ARG A 58 17.84 -1.37 2.56
CA ARG A 58 19.04 -0.69 2.06
C ARG A 58 18.90 0.83 2.14
N THR A 59 17.81 1.40 1.64
CA THR A 59 17.57 2.84 1.76
C THR A 59 17.45 3.31 3.21
N LEU A 60 16.83 2.52 4.08
CA LEU A 60 16.71 2.81 5.50
C LEU A 60 18.10 2.90 6.17
N TYR A 61 19.02 1.97 5.85
CA TYR A 61 20.42 2.01 6.29
C TYR A 61 21.20 3.19 5.72
N GLU A 62 21.02 3.50 4.44
CA GLU A 62 21.62 4.69 3.81
C GLU A 62 21.13 6.00 4.42
N CYS A 63 19.94 6.00 5.04
CA CYS A 63 19.39 7.16 5.74
C CYS A 63 19.89 7.33 7.17
N THR A 64 20.67 6.40 7.72
CA THR A 64 21.18 6.45 9.10
C THR A 64 22.05 7.68 9.37
N ASP A 65 22.77 8.16 8.36
CA ASP A 65 23.61 9.38 8.42
C ASP A 65 22.91 10.64 7.87
N LYS A 66 21.68 10.49 7.39
CA LYS A 66 20.87 11.60 6.84
C LYS A 66 20.05 12.28 7.94
N PRO A 67 19.48 13.48 7.69
CA PRO A 67 18.63 14.16 8.66
C PRO A 67 17.49 13.26 9.17
N LYS A 68 17.13 13.39 10.45
CA LYS A 68 16.10 12.56 11.13
C LYS A 68 14.82 12.38 10.31
N ARG A 69 14.37 13.45 9.65
CA ARG A 69 13.17 13.44 8.80
C ARG A 69 13.21 12.39 7.69
N ASN A 70 14.38 12.16 7.08
CA ASN A 70 14.52 11.20 5.99
C ASN A 70 14.33 9.76 6.49
N GLN A 71 14.82 9.47 7.70
CA GLN A 71 14.60 8.17 8.34
C GLN A 71 13.12 7.94 8.59
N ILE A 72 12.42 8.95 9.12
CA ILE A 72 10.98 8.90 9.36
C ILE A 72 10.22 8.66 8.06
N TYR A 73 10.54 9.37 6.99
CA TYR A 73 9.83 9.20 5.71
C TYR A 73 9.97 7.80 5.13
N VAL A 74 11.15 7.17 5.26
CA VAL A 74 11.34 5.78 4.82
C VAL A 74 10.54 4.82 5.71
N LEU A 75 10.50 5.05 7.04
CA LEU A 75 9.66 4.29 7.96
C LEU A 75 8.17 4.46 7.64
N ASP A 76 7.73 5.65 7.25
CA ASP A 76 6.35 5.92 6.81
C ASP A 76 6.01 5.16 5.54
N VAL A 77 6.93 5.11 4.57
CA VAL A 77 6.77 4.29 3.36
C VAL A 77 6.64 2.81 3.71
N ILE A 78 7.51 2.29 4.59
CA ILE A 78 7.44 0.88 5.01
C ILE A 78 6.10 0.61 5.68
N GLN A 79 5.67 1.47 6.61
CA GLN A 79 4.38 1.35 7.28
C GLN A 79 3.22 1.36 6.27
N MET A 80 3.21 2.32 5.35
CA MET A 80 2.21 2.44 4.28
C MET A 80 2.17 1.18 3.41
N LEU A 81 3.33 0.67 2.95
CA LEU A 81 3.38 -0.53 2.09
C LEU A 81 2.98 -1.81 2.83
N CYS A 82 3.25 -1.91 4.13
CA CYS A 82 2.76 -3.04 4.93
C CYS A 82 1.23 -3.08 5.04
N PHE A 83 0.54 -1.93 4.99
CA PHE A 83 -0.92 -1.87 5.09
C PHE A 83 -1.63 -1.77 3.74
N HIS A 84 -1.01 -1.15 2.75
CA HIS A 84 -1.65 -0.77 1.48
C HIS A 84 -0.89 -1.25 0.24
N GLY A 85 0.26 -1.89 0.38
CA GLY A 85 1.09 -2.39 -0.71
C GLY A 85 0.62 -3.77 -1.23
N HIS A 86 1.55 -4.51 -1.84
CA HIS A 86 1.26 -5.86 -2.33
C HIS A 86 0.82 -6.81 -1.20
N HIS A 87 -0.13 -7.71 -1.49
CA HIS A 87 -0.50 -8.77 -0.54
C HIS A 87 0.71 -9.68 -0.24
N GLY A 88 1.04 -9.94 1.03
CA GLY A 88 2.27 -10.64 1.38
C GLY A 88 3.45 -9.71 1.71
N PHE A 89 3.33 -8.39 1.49
CA PHE A 89 4.42 -7.45 1.76
C PHE A 89 4.81 -7.41 3.24
N ALA A 90 3.82 -7.31 4.13
CA ALA A 90 4.05 -7.27 5.56
C ALA A 90 4.60 -8.61 6.08
N GLU A 91 4.09 -9.73 5.57
CA GLU A 91 4.57 -11.07 5.87
C GLU A 91 6.04 -11.23 5.49
N GLU A 92 6.40 -10.79 4.28
CA GLU A 92 7.76 -10.78 3.76
C GLU A 92 8.68 -9.85 4.57
N PHE A 93 8.17 -8.68 4.99
CA PHE A 93 8.88 -7.79 5.91
C PHE A 93 9.10 -8.44 7.29
N THR A 94 8.13 -9.18 7.82
CA THR A 94 8.27 -9.85 9.13
C THR A 94 9.02 -11.20 9.08
N GLN A 95 9.68 -11.54 7.98
CA GLN A 95 10.40 -12.81 7.89
C GLN A 95 11.51 -12.94 8.95
N PRO A 96 11.67 -14.11 9.61
CA PRO A 96 12.66 -14.28 10.67
C PRO A 96 14.10 -13.98 10.29
N GLN A 97 14.51 -14.27 9.06
CA GLN A 97 15.85 -13.93 8.58
C GLN A 97 16.14 -12.42 8.58
N ARG A 98 15.10 -11.56 8.59
CA ARG A 98 15.28 -10.10 8.52
C ARG A 98 15.41 -9.42 9.88
N ILE A 99 15.08 -10.10 10.98
CA ILE A 99 15.13 -9.51 12.33
C ILE A 99 16.51 -8.95 12.66
N GLN A 100 17.57 -9.67 12.28
CA GLN A 100 18.94 -9.25 12.58
C GLN A 100 19.25 -7.87 11.96
N HIS A 101 18.72 -7.61 10.75
CA HIS A 101 18.82 -6.31 10.14
C HIS A 101 18.09 -5.25 10.99
N TYR A 102 16.88 -5.55 11.45
CA TYR A 102 16.10 -4.62 12.26
C TYR A 102 16.78 -4.26 13.58
N SER A 103 17.27 -5.26 14.30
CA SER A 103 18.02 -5.07 15.54
C SER A 103 19.27 -4.23 15.31
N ALA A 104 20.05 -4.54 14.26
CA ALA A 104 21.25 -3.78 13.92
C ALA A 104 20.94 -2.32 13.58
N TYR A 105 19.90 -2.09 12.77
CA TYR A 105 19.43 -0.75 12.43
C TYR A 105 19.04 0.04 13.68
N ILE A 106 18.18 -0.53 14.54
CA ILE A 106 17.70 0.11 15.78
C ILE A 106 18.89 0.50 16.66
N CYS A 107 19.85 -0.40 16.88
CA CYS A 107 21.06 -0.10 17.65
C CYS A 107 21.86 1.06 17.06
N GLN A 108 22.02 1.08 15.73
CA GLN A 108 22.80 2.12 15.02
C GLN A 108 22.13 3.50 15.09
N ILE A 109 20.79 3.56 14.96
CA ILE A 109 20.08 4.84 14.91
C ILE A 109 19.62 5.34 16.27
N ARG A 110 19.59 4.52 17.32
CA ARG A 110 19.09 4.90 18.65
C ARG A 110 19.73 6.17 19.20
N GLU A 111 21.05 6.27 19.13
CA GLU A 111 21.79 7.44 19.64
C GLU A 111 21.56 8.69 18.79
N LYS A 112 21.32 8.51 17.48
CA LYS A 112 21.08 9.60 16.54
C LYS A 112 19.64 10.10 16.59
N SER A 113 18.68 9.19 16.67
CA SER A 113 17.24 9.43 16.64
C SER A 113 16.51 8.36 17.44
N LEU A 114 16.33 8.62 18.74
CA LEU A 114 15.51 7.77 19.60
C LEU A 114 14.08 7.59 19.05
N TYR A 115 13.52 8.63 18.42
CA TYR A 115 12.20 8.56 17.78
C TYR A 115 12.16 7.52 16.66
N SER A 116 13.06 7.61 15.67
CA SER A 116 13.11 6.68 14.54
C SER A 116 13.33 5.24 15.02
N ALA A 117 14.18 5.06 16.04
CA ALA A 117 14.47 3.75 16.61
C ALA A 117 13.24 3.16 17.30
N LYS A 118 12.52 3.98 18.07
CA LYS A 118 11.27 3.59 18.71
C LYS A 118 10.16 3.31 17.69
N LYS A 119 10.05 4.10 16.61
CA LYS A 119 9.07 3.90 15.53
C LYS A 119 9.32 2.58 14.80
N MET A 120 10.58 2.25 14.48
CA MET A 120 10.93 0.96 13.89
C MET A 120 10.59 -0.22 14.82
N ALA A 121 10.96 -0.12 16.10
CA ALA A 121 10.64 -1.13 17.11
C ALA A 121 9.12 -1.37 17.21
N TRP A 122 8.35 -0.28 17.30
CA TRP A 122 6.89 -0.32 17.31
C TRP A 122 6.30 -0.95 16.04
N LEU A 123 6.83 -0.61 14.87
CA LEU A 123 6.36 -1.16 13.60
C LEU A 123 6.54 -2.69 13.57
N ILE A 124 7.72 -3.18 13.96
CA ILE A 124 8.00 -4.62 14.04
C ILE A 124 7.05 -5.30 15.02
N GLN A 125 6.86 -4.72 16.21
CA GLN A 125 5.95 -5.26 17.22
C GLN A 125 4.50 -5.32 16.70
N THR A 126 4.03 -4.26 16.06
CA THR A 126 2.68 -4.16 15.51
C THR A 126 2.45 -5.20 14.42
N LEU A 127 3.38 -5.32 13.47
CA LEU A 127 3.28 -6.32 12.41
C LEU A 127 3.35 -7.74 13.01
N TYR A 128 4.27 -8.00 13.93
CA TYR A 128 4.38 -9.31 14.59
C TYR A 128 3.08 -9.73 15.29
N SER A 129 2.45 -8.81 16.03
CA SER A 129 1.20 -9.09 16.73
C SER A 129 0.03 -9.42 15.79
N ARG A 130 0.05 -8.91 14.56
CA ARG A 130 -1.01 -9.17 13.57
C ARG A 130 -0.86 -10.51 12.86
N TYR A 131 0.36 -11.02 12.71
CA TYR A 131 0.64 -12.21 11.90
C TYR A 131 0.81 -13.50 12.72
N GLU A 132 0.30 -13.54 13.96
CA GLU A 132 0.25 -14.71 14.86
C GLU A 132 1.40 -15.70 14.61
N SER A 133 2.64 -15.26 14.79
CA SER A 133 3.76 -16.16 14.56
C SER A 133 3.85 -17.17 15.70
N PRO A 134 4.18 -18.44 15.41
CA PRO A 134 4.36 -19.44 16.44
C PRO A 134 5.44 -19.00 17.45
N PRO A 135 5.29 -19.33 18.75
CA PRO A 135 6.28 -19.00 19.77
C PRO A 135 7.64 -19.58 19.39
N GLY A 136 8.69 -18.73 19.42
CA GLY A 136 10.02 -19.10 18.96
C GLY A 136 11.02 -17.94 19.04
N HIS A 137 12.18 -18.12 18.41
CA HIS A 137 13.29 -17.14 18.43
C HIS A 137 12.86 -15.73 17.97
N PHE A 138 11.87 -15.61 17.08
CA PHE A 138 11.36 -14.31 16.64
C PHE A 138 10.72 -13.52 17.80
N SER A 139 9.82 -14.16 18.57
CA SER A 139 9.15 -13.55 19.72
C SER A 139 10.17 -13.00 20.70
N GLN A 140 11.20 -13.79 21.03
CA GLN A 140 12.21 -13.41 21.99
C GLN A 140 13.01 -12.17 21.56
N VAL A 141 13.29 -12.03 20.27
CA VAL A 141 14.01 -10.85 19.76
C VAL A 141 13.10 -9.62 19.73
N VAL A 142 11.83 -9.77 19.37
CA VAL A 142 10.86 -8.67 19.47
C VAL A 142 10.70 -8.21 20.92
N ASP A 143 10.59 -9.15 21.86
CA ASP A 143 10.51 -8.84 23.29
C ASP A 143 11.78 -8.14 23.78
N ALA A 144 12.96 -8.58 23.32
CA ALA A 144 14.23 -7.94 23.63
C ALA A 144 14.33 -6.52 23.04
N ILE A 145 13.88 -6.31 21.80
CA ILE A 145 13.80 -4.97 21.17
C ILE A 145 12.87 -4.06 21.97
N ASN A 146 11.69 -4.56 22.35
CA ASN A 146 10.71 -3.80 23.11
C ASN A 146 11.23 -3.42 24.50
N ALA A 147 11.89 -4.36 25.18
CA ALA A 147 12.55 -4.11 26.46
C ALA A 147 13.69 -3.08 26.33
N PHE A 148 14.51 -3.18 25.28
CA PHE A 148 15.62 -2.26 25.01
C PHE A 148 15.17 -0.84 24.67
N MET A 149 14.05 -0.72 23.95
CA MET A 149 13.53 0.57 23.49
C MET A 149 12.48 1.17 24.43
N HIS A 150 12.00 0.41 25.42
CA HIS A 150 10.88 0.77 26.29
C HIS A 150 9.65 1.22 25.47
N VAL A 151 9.31 0.44 24.45
CA VAL A 151 8.18 0.72 23.55
C VAL A 151 7.00 -0.15 23.98
N GLY A 152 5.93 0.51 24.44
CA GLY A 152 4.62 -0.12 24.56
C GLY A 152 3.88 -0.05 23.23
N LEU A 153 2.89 -0.93 23.04
CA LEU A 153 2.04 -0.96 21.84
C LEU A 153 1.37 0.39 21.55
N GLU A 154 1.09 1.17 22.59
CA GLU A 154 0.42 2.47 22.50
C GLU A 154 1.35 3.63 22.09
N ALA A 155 2.68 3.43 22.12
CA ALA A 155 3.66 4.52 21.99
C ALA A 155 3.55 5.33 20.69
N PHE A 156 3.02 4.71 19.64
CA PHE A 156 2.79 5.33 18.33
C PHE A 156 1.36 5.10 17.84
N SER A 157 0.42 4.85 18.76
CA SER A 157 -1.01 4.67 18.42
C SER A 157 -1.62 5.86 17.67
N GLN A 158 -1.04 7.05 17.81
CA GLN A 158 -1.44 8.27 17.11
C GLN A 158 -0.48 8.67 15.98
N ASP A 159 0.63 7.94 15.79
CA ASP A 159 1.59 8.24 14.73
C ASP A 159 1.06 7.71 13.40
N SER A 160 1.11 8.56 12.39
CA SER A 160 0.55 8.27 11.07
C SER A 160 1.67 8.20 10.03
N TRP A 161 1.54 7.29 9.08
CA TRP A 161 2.38 7.31 7.89
C TRP A 161 1.98 8.43 6.91
N ILE A 162 0.80 9.02 7.10
CA ILE A 162 0.26 10.04 6.21
C ILE A 162 1.07 11.32 6.39
N PRO A 163 1.76 11.81 5.33
CA PRO A 163 2.53 13.04 5.42
C PRO A 163 1.62 14.26 5.59
N ASP A 164 2.19 15.36 6.11
CA ASP A 164 1.51 16.64 6.15
C ASP A 164 1.05 17.06 4.75
N MET A 165 -0.27 17.21 4.60
CA MET A 165 -0.91 17.64 3.36
C MET A 165 -2.17 18.47 3.65
N SER A 166 -2.55 19.28 2.68
CA SER A 166 -3.73 20.13 2.68
C SER A 166 -4.95 19.36 2.15
N ARG A 167 -6.15 19.88 2.44
CA ARG A 167 -7.40 19.37 1.87
C ARG A 167 -7.41 19.42 0.34
N LYS A 168 -6.76 20.43 -0.25
CA LYS A 168 -6.65 20.56 -1.71
C LYS A 168 -5.86 19.39 -2.30
N GLU A 169 -4.75 19.02 -1.68
CA GLU A 169 -3.93 17.89 -2.11
C GLU A 169 -4.66 16.55 -1.93
N TYR A 170 -5.50 16.42 -0.90
CA TYR A 170 -6.37 15.25 -0.75
C TYR A 170 -7.32 15.10 -1.94
N TYR A 171 -8.05 16.17 -2.30
CA TYR A 171 -8.98 16.10 -3.44
C TYR A 171 -8.25 15.92 -4.77
N GLU A 172 -7.03 16.44 -4.90
CA GLU A 172 -6.19 16.18 -6.06
C GLU A 172 -5.76 14.71 -6.14
N LEU A 173 -5.37 14.10 -5.02
CA LEU A 173 -5.06 12.68 -4.94
C LEU A 173 -6.30 11.83 -5.28
N GLU A 174 -7.44 12.12 -4.66
CA GLU A 174 -8.72 11.46 -4.92
C GLU A 174 -9.08 11.54 -6.41
N HIS A 175 -8.96 12.72 -7.02
CA HIS A 175 -9.22 12.92 -8.43
C HIS A 175 -8.27 12.08 -9.31
N ARG A 176 -6.96 12.10 -9.04
CA ARG A 176 -5.95 11.32 -9.77
C ARG A 176 -6.19 9.82 -9.65
N MET A 177 -6.63 9.34 -8.49
CA MET A 177 -6.98 7.92 -8.30
C MET A 177 -8.25 7.56 -9.06
N CYS A 178 -9.30 8.40 -8.98
CA CYS A 178 -10.55 8.21 -9.71
C CYS A 178 -10.33 8.21 -11.23
N SER A 179 -9.50 9.11 -11.76
CA SER A 179 -9.29 9.25 -13.21
C SER A 179 -8.72 7.99 -13.87
N LYS A 180 -8.01 7.14 -13.13
CA LYS A 180 -7.48 5.86 -13.64
C LYS A 180 -8.57 4.90 -14.08
N TYR A 181 -9.73 5.02 -13.46
CA TYR A 181 -10.88 4.15 -13.72
C TYR A 181 -11.86 4.80 -14.70
N GLN A 182 -11.63 6.02 -15.17
CA GLN A 182 -12.60 6.76 -15.99
C GLN A 182 -12.94 6.05 -17.30
N ASP A 183 -11.95 5.48 -17.98
CA ASP A 183 -12.16 4.69 -19.20
C ASP A 183 -12.91 3.39 -18.90
N VAL A 184 -12.64 2.78 -17.75
CA VAL A 184 -13.31 1.54 -17.33
C VAL A 184 -14.76 1.81 -16.90
N ILE A 185 -15.00 2.92 -16.21
CA ILE A 185 -16.33 3.40 -15.79
C ILE A 185 -17.17 3.72 -17.01
N SER A 186 -16.63 4.46 -17.98
CA SER A 186 -17.37 4.82 -19.19
C SER A 186 -17.68 3.61 -20.09
N GLY A 187 -16.79 2.60 -20.11
CA GLY A 187 -17.00 1.34 -20.81
C GLY A 187 -17.89 0.33 -20.08
N PHE A 188 -18.28 0.58 -18.83
CA PHE A 188 -18.94 -0.40 -17.95
C PHE A 188 -20.28 -0.89 -18.49
N GLN A 189 -21.13 0.01 -19.02
CA GLN A 189 -22.43 -0.41 -19.58
C GLN A 189 -22.26 -1.36 -20.76
N LYS A 190 -21.33 -1.04 -21.68
CA LYS A 190 -21.04 -1.89 -22.84
C LYS A 190 -20.49 -3.26 -22.43
N PHE A 191 -19.67 -3.29 -21.38
CA PHE A 191 -19.19 -4.53 -20.78
C PHE A 191 -20.38 -5.38 -20.27
N MET A 192 -21.30 -4.77 -19.53
CA MET A 192 -22.50 -5.46 -19.03
C MET A 192 -23.38 -5.98 -20.15
N ASP A 193 -23.69 -5.15 -21.15
CA ASP A 193 -24.49 -5.55 -22.30
C ASP A 193 -23.87 -6.77 -23.03
N SER A 194 -22.54 -6.77 -23.17
CA SER A 194 -21.80 -7.87 -23.80
C SER A 194 -21.82 -9.16 -22.96
N SER A 195 -21.71 -9.05 -21.65
CA SER A 195 -21.84 -10.18 -20.71
C SER A 195 -23.24 -10.77 -20.72
N MET A 196 -24.26 -9.93 -20.60
CA MET A 196 -25.66 -10.39 -20.54
C MET A 196 -26.14 -11.03 -21.85
N ALA A 197 -25.55 -10.65 -23.00
CA ALA A 197 -25.85 -11.23 -24.30
C ALA A 197 -25.04 -12.50 -24.62
N SER A 198 -24.03 -12.85 -23.82
CA SER A 198 -23.13 -13.97 -24.10
C SER A 198 -23.66 -15.28 -23.53
N THR A 199 -23.69 -16.33 -24.34
CA THR A 199 -23.93 -17.72 -23.89
C THR A 199 -22.64 -18.52 -23.73
N SER A 200 -21.47 -17.88 -23.91
CA SER A 200 -20.17 -18.53 -23.82
C SER A 200 -19.67 -18.54 -22.38
N VAL A 201 -19.63 -19.73 -21.76
CA VAL A 201 -19.10 -19.92 -20.41
C VAL A 201 -17.69 -19.37 -20.25
N GLN A 202 -16.79 -19.65 -21.21
CA GLN A 202 -15.42 -19.13 -21.18
C GLN A 202 -15.34 -17.60 -21.20
N PHE A 203 -16.25 -16.96 -21.94
CA PHE A 203 -16.33 -15.50 -21.96
C PHE A 203 -16.81 -14.97 -20.61
N LEU A 204 -17.89 -15.55 -20.06
CA LEU A 204 -18.46 -15.16 -18.78
C LEU A 204 -17.45 -15.34 -17.63
N GLU A 205 -16.73 -16.46 -17.58
CA GLU A 205 -15.67 -16.69 -16.59
C GLU A 205 -14.53 -15.65 -16.68
N SER A 206 -14.13 -15.29 -17.90
CA SER A 206 -13.11 -14.26 -18.15
C SER A 206 -13.58 -12.88 -17.70
N SER A 207 -14.81 -12.49 -18.07
CA SER A 207 -15.46 -11.25 -17.66
C SER A 207 -15.61 -11.16 -16.14
N ARG A 208 -16.05 -12.26 -15.51
CA ARG A 208 -16.14 -12.38 -14.04
C ARG A 208 -14.79 -12.13 -13.39
N ARG A 209 -13.74 -12.81 -13.85
CA ARG A 209 -12.38 -12.65 -13.31
C ARG A 209 -11.91 -11.20 -13.42
N SER A 210 -12.08 -10.59 -14.59
CA SER A 210 -11.71 -9.19 -14.81
C SER A 210 -12.47 -8.23 -13.88
N ALA A 211 -13.78 -8.45 -13.69
CA ALA A 211 -14.59 -7.63 -12.80
C ALA A 211 -14.19 -7.81 -11.32
N VAL A 212 -13.90 -9.04 -10.88
CA VAL A 212 -13.40 -9.34 -9.54
C VAL A 212 -12.04 -8.68 -9.28
N ASP A 213 -11.10 -8.81 -10.22
CA ASP A 213 -9.78 -8.18 -10.12
C ASP A 213 -9.90 -6.65 -10.04
N THR A 214 -10.72 -6.04 -10.91
CA THR A 214 -10.97 -4.59 -10.88
C THR A 214 -11.66 -4.17 -9.57
N CYS A 215 -12.62 -4.94 -9.07
CA CYS A 215 -13.29 -4.65 -7.81
C CYS A 215 -12.32 -4.69 -6.62
N ARG A 216 -11.36 -5.62 -6.63
CA ARG A 216 -10.29 -5.68 -5.62
C ARG A 216 -9.37 -4.47 -5.71
N ASP A 217 -8.98 -4.06 -6.91
CA ASP A 217 -8.11 -2.90 -7.11
C ASP A 217 -8.79 -1.61 -6.61
N VAL A 218 -10.08 -1.44 -6.93
CA VAL A 218 -10.91 -0.33 -6.42
C VAL A 218 -11.04 -0.37 -4.90
N ASP A 219 -11.25 -1.55 -4.30
CA ASP A 219 -11.33 -1.69 -2.84
C ASP A 219 -10.03 -1.29 -2.14
N ASN A 220 -8.89 -1.73 -2.69
CA ASN A 220 -7.57 -1.34 -2.17
C ASN A 220 -7.35 0.17 -2.27
N ASP A 221 -7.77 0.80 -3.36
CA ASP A 221 -7.65 2.25 -3.57
C ASP A 221 -8.58 3.05 -2.65
N LEU A 222 -9.81 2.57 -2.42
CA LEU A 222 -10.75 3.14 -1.46
C LEU A 222 -10.23 3.06 -0.03
N ARG A 223 -9.68 1.92 0.40
CA ARG A 223 -9.08 1.77 1.74
C ARG A 223 -7.96 2.77 1.97
N PHE A 224 -7.08 2.95 0.99
CA PHE A 224 -6.00 3.93 1.04
C PHE A 224 -6.54 5.36 1.17
N LEU A 225 -7.49 5.76 0.32
CA LEU A 225 -8.10 7.08 0.38
C LEU A 225 -8.86 7.33 1.69
N PHE A 226 -9.59 6.33 2.18
CA PHE A 226 -10.36 6.45 3.42
C PHE A 226 -9.48 6.61 4.64
N GLU A 227 -8.34 5.92 4.71
CA GLU A 227 -7.39 6.12 5.81
C GLU A 227 -6.89 7.57 5.84
N ILE A 228 -6.51 8.11 4.68
CA ILE A 228 -6.09 9.52 4.54
C ILE A 228 -7.23 10.46 4.91
N ARG A 229 -8.45 10.22 4.38
CA ARG A 229 -9.64 11.03 4.65
C ARG A 229 -9.96 11.10 6.14
N ASN A 230 -9.92 9.94 6.81
CA ASN A 230 -10.22 9.81 8.23
C ASN A 230 -9.17 10.53 9.09
N PHE A 231 -7.89 10.45 8.71
CA PHE A 231 -6.82 11.17 9.38
C PHE A 231 -7.05 12.70 9.38
N PHE A 232 -7.58 13.25 8.29
CA PHE A 232 -7.91 14.69 8.19
C PHE A 232 -9.27 15.07 8.79
N GLY A 233 -10.06 14.10 9.29
CA GLY A 233 -11.41 14.35 9.77
C GLY A 233 -12.33 14.97 8.71
N LEU A 234 -12.11 14.62 7.43
CA LEU A 234 -12.95 15.12 6.34
C LEU A 234 -14.34 14.49 6.39
N PRO A 235 -15.39 15.23 5.98
CA PRO A 235 -16.73 14.68 5.92
C PRO A 235 -16.78 13.48 4.98
N ASN A 236 -17.70 12.55 5.27
CA ASN A 236 -17.95 11.40 4.40
C ASN A 236 -18.67 11.87 3.13
N SER A 237 -17.91 12.39 2.17
CA SER A 237 -18.37 12.68 0.82
C SER A 237 -18.27 11.43 -0.04
N GLN A 238 -19.32 11.15 -0.82
CA GLN A 238 -19.37 10.00 -1.72
C GLN A 238 -18.27 10.12 -2.77
N CYS A 239 -17.28 9.24 -2.71
CA CYS A 239 -16.22 9.14 -3.70
C CYS A 239 -16.73 8.41 -4.96
N ALA A 240 -16.33 8.85 -6.15
CA ALA A 240 -16.76 8.22 -7.40
C ALA A 240 -16.38 6.72 -7.48
N LEU A 241 -15.28 6.33 -6.84
CA LEU A 241 -14.85 4.93 -6.73
C LEU A 241 -15.83 4.08 -5.90
N GLU A 242 -16.52 4.65 -4.90
CA GLU A 242 -17.51 3.90 -4.11
C GLU A 242 -18.68 3.46 -4.98
N LEU A 243 -19.21 4.39 -5.79
CA LEU A 243 -20.30 4.08 -6.73
C LEU A 243 -19.85 3.05 -7.76
N TYR A 244 -18.61 3.19 -8.25
CA TYR A 244 -18.05 2.24 -9.20
C TYR A 244 -17.86 0.84 -8.61
N GLN A 245 -17.42 0.74 -7.34
CA GLN A 245 -17.31 -0.52 -6.62
C GLN A 245 -18.66 -1.23 -6.50
N VAL A 246 -19.72 -0.50 -6.13
CA VAL A 246 -21.09 -1.05 -6.04
C VAL A 246 -21.54 -1.60 -7.39
N ASN A 247 -21.30 -0.86 -8.48
CA ASN A 247 -21.64 -1.31 -9.82
C ASN A 247 -20.87 -2.58 -10.22
N LEU A 248 -19.57 -2.67 -9.92
CA LEU A 248 -18.75 -3.86 -10.17
C LEU A 248 -19.26 -5.08 -9.39
N GLN A 249 -19.63 -4.91 -8.12
CA GLN A 249 -20.18 -5.98 -7.30
C GLN A 249 -21.51 -6.50 -7.87
N GLU A 250 -22.36 -5.61 -8.37
CA GLU A 250 -23.62 -5.99 -9.00
C GLU A 250 -23.40 -6.70 -10.33
N ALA A 251 -22.45 -6.24 -11.15
CA ALA A 251 -22.03 -6.92 -12.37
C ALA A 251 -21.56 -8.36 -12.11
N ILE A 252 -20.73 -8.56 -11.09
CA ILE A 252 -20.22 -9.88 -10.71
C ILE A 252 -21.39 -10.81 -10.37
N LYS A 253 -22.38 -10.36 -9.58
CA LYS A 253 -23.56 -11.17 -9.24
C LYS A 253 -24.37 -11.56 -10.48
N GLN A 254 -24.54 -10.64 -11.42
CA GLN A 254 -25.30 -10.91 -12.64
C GLN A 254 -24.57 -11.93 -13.52
N ILE A 255 -23.25 -11.83 -13.65
CA ILE A 255 -22.45 -12.83 -14.37
C ILE A 255 -22.51 -14.18 -13.65
N ASP A 256 -22.45 -14.21 -12.32
CA ASP A 256 -22.56 -15.44 -11.52
C ASP A 256 -23.92 -16.14 -11.65
N PHE A 257 -24.98 -15.39 -11.95
CA PHE A 257 -26.30 -15.96 -12.26
C PHE A 257 -26.37 -16.61 -13.65
N LEU A 258 -25.54 -16.15 -14.60
CA LEU A 258 -25.50 -16.67 -15.97
C LEU A 258 -24.58 -17.88 -16.15
N LEU A 259 -23.64 -18.07 -15.22
CA LEU A 259 -22.73 -19.22 -15.15
C LEU A 259 -23.40 -20.43 -14.48
#